data_AF-A0A2V8MC21-F1
#
_entry.id   AF-A0A2V8MC21-F1
#
_cell.length_a   1.000
_cell.length_b   1.000
_cell.length_c   1.000
_cell.angle_alpha   90.00
_cell.angle_beta   90.00
_cell.angle_gamma   90.00
#
_symmetry.space_group_name_H-M   'P 1'
#
loop_
_entity.id
_entity.type
_entity.pdbx_description
1 polymer ?
#
loop_
_entity_poly.entity_id
_entity_poly.type
_entity_poly.pdbx_seq_one_letter_code
_entity_poly.pdbx_strand_id
1 'polypeptide(L)'
;MNRGGNEAFVTKLNAMGNSLAYSTYLGGTLDDVGYDIAVDSAGLAYVSGRTVSTNFPTSMNPFQAMNRGQGDGFVTKLNAQGNALAYSTYLGGTGSDFAYGIAVDSAGLPYVTGWTDSTNFPTSNPLQPNNGGQSDAFVTKFSATGNTLAYSTYFGGTGIDSGYGIAVDSAGLAYVTGLTQSTNFPTANPFQAMNRGQGDGFVAKLN
;
A
#
# COMPACT_ATOMS: atom_id res chain seq x y z
N MET A 1 8.77 15.48 16.71
CA MET A 1 8.04 15.39 18.00
C MET A 1 6.80 14.55 17.72
N ASN A 2 6.51 13.56 18.56
CA ASN A 2 5.21 12.89 18.57
C ASN A 2 4.13 13.96 18.78
N ARG A 3 3.08 13.97 17.94
CA ARG A 3 2.03 15.01 17.95
C ARG A 3 0.72 14.54 18.59
N GLY A 4 0.77 13.45 19.37
CA GLY A 4 -0.38 12.64 19.76
C GLY A 4 -0.40 11.31 18.99
N GLY A 5 -1.23 10.35 19.40
CA GLY A 5 -1.40 9.07 18.71
C GLY A 5 -0.13 8.19 18.60
N ASN A 6 -0.30 7.02 17.99
CA ASN A 6 0.81 6.25 17.42
C ASN A 6 1.33 6.95 16.17
N GLU A 7 2.64 6.92 15.94
CA GLU A 7 3.26 7.58 14.78
C GLU A 7 4.06 6.57 13.97
N ALA A 8 3.95 6.61 12.64
CA ALA A 8 4.90 5.89 11.81
C ALA A 8 6.29 6.54 11.96
N PHE A 9 7.34 5.77 11.72
CA PHE A 9 8.69 6.30 11.71
C PHE A 9 9.51 5.65 10.60
N VAL A 10 10.52 6.39 10.14
CA VAL A 10 11.50 5.89 9.16
C VAL A 10 12.88 6.09 9.73
N THR A 11 13.68 5.03 9.73
CA THR A 11 15.06 5.08 10.20
C THR A 11 15.98 4.48 9.15
N LYS A 12 17.03 5.23 8.81
CA LYS A 12 18.15 4.73 7.99
C LYS A 12 19.39 4.63 8.86
N LEU A 13 20.00 3.44 8.90
CA LEU A 13 21.29 3.21 9.52
C LEU A 13 22.42 3.45 8.52
N ASN A 14 23.62 3.72 9.01
CA ASN A 14 24.82 3.66 8.18
C ASN A 14 25.10 2.20 7.75
N ALA A 15 26.01 2.02 6.78
CA ALA A 15 26.31 0.69 6.22
C ALA A 15 26.88 -0.31 7.25
N MET A 16 27.41 0.18 8.37
CA MET A 16 27.92 -0.64 9.47
C MET A 16 26.85 -0.97 10.51
N GLY A 17 25.64 -0.41 10.39
CA GLY A 17 24.56 -0.58 11.37
C GLY A 17 24.79 0.08 12.72
N ASN A 18 25.82 0.92 12.89
CA ASN A 18 26.25 1.45 14.19
C ASN A 18 25.95 2.94 14.41
N SER A 19 25.38 3.63 13.41
CA SER A 19 24.88 4.99 13.58
C SER A 19 23.63 5.23 12.72
N LEU A 20 22.80 6.19 13.13
CA LEU A 20 21.70 6.68 12.32
C LEU A 20 22.25 7.60 11.22
N ALA A 21 21.93 7.32 9.96
CA ALA A 21 22.08 8.28 8.87
C ALA A 21 20.95 9.31 8.92
N TYR A 22 19.72 8.86 9.20
CA TYR A 22 18.60 9.71 9.61
C TYR A 22 17.56 8.90 10.38
N SER A 23 16.71 9.59 11.14
CA SER A 23 15.48 9.03 11.71
C SER A 23 14.43 10.14 11.79
N THR A 24 13.20 9.85 11.40
CA THR A 24 12.09 10.82 11.44
C THR A 24 10.77 10.12 11.75
N TYR A 25 9.88 10.86 12.42
CA TYR A 25 8.47 10.50 12.50
C TYR A 25 7.76 10.86 11.18
N LEU A 26 6.71 10.13 10.86
CA LEU A 26 5.85 10.32 9.70
C LEU A 26 4.40 10.13 10.15
N GLY A 27 3.64 11.21 10.24
CA GLY A 27 2.28 11.17 10.75
C GLY A 27 1.71 12.56 11.01
N GLY A 28 0.41 12.59 11.30
CA GLY A 28 -0.42 13.74 11.59
C GLY A 28 -0.57 13.97 13.09
N THR A 29 -1.81 14.04 13.58
CA THR A 29 -2.13 14.24 15.02
C THR A 29 -2.86 13.07 15.66
N LEU A 30 -3.27 12.08 14.88
CA LEU A 30 -3.95 10.87 15.33
C LEU A 30 -3.09 9.65 15.00
N ASP A 31 -3.65 8.45 15.10
CA ASP A 31 -2.89 7.21 14.89
C ASP A 31 -2.45 7.02 13.42
N ASP A 32 -1.15 6.84 13.27
CA ASP A 32 -0.43 6.63 12.03
C ASP A 32 0.51 5.43 12.19
N VAL A 33 0.38 4.45 11.30
CA VAL A 33 1.16 3.20 11.38
C VAL A 33 1.81 2.94 10.03
N GLY A 34 3.14 2.84 10.02
CA GLY A 34 3.90 2.36 8.87
C GLY A 34 3.94 0.83 8.89
N TYR A 35 3.50 0.21 7.80
CA TYR A 35 3.45 -1.25 7.69
C TYR A 35 4.63 -1.83 6.91
N ASP A 36 5.09 -1.15 5.87
CA ASP A 36 6.16 -1.66 5.01
C ASP A 36 6.99 -0.52 4.40
N ILE A 37 8.20 -0.86 3.96
CA ILE A 37 9.17 0.06 3.38
C ILE A 37 9.95 -0.60 2.22
N ALA A 38 10.01 0.10 1.09
CA ALA A 38 10.86 -0.25 -0.05
C ALA A 38 11.89 0.84 -0.34
N VAL A 39 13.00 0.49 -0.98
CA VAL A 39 14.07 1.45 -1.34
C VAL A 39 14.43 1.28 -2.81
N ASP A 40 14.45 2.37 -3.58
CA ASP A 40 14.85 2.34 -4.99
C ASP A 40 16.38 2.32 -5.18
N SER A 41 16.83 2.17 -6.41
CA SER A 41 18.27 2.15 -6.77
C SER A 41 18.97 3.49 -6.51
N ALA A 42 18.23 4.59 -6.36
CA ALA A 42 18.74 5.89 -5.94
C ALA A 42 18.81 6.04 -4.41
N GLY A 43 18.37 5.03 -3.65
CA GLY A 43 18.38 5.02 -2.20
C GLY A 43 17.25 5.83 -1.57
N LEU A 44 16.18 6.12 -2.31
CA LEU A 44 14.99 6.82 -1.82
C LEU A 44 14.03 5.81 -1.20
N ALA A 45 13.54 6.14 -0.01
CA ALA A 45 12.63 5.28 0.76
C ALA A 45 11.17 5.56 0.39
N TYR A 46 10.41 4.48 0.24
CA TYR A 46 8.97 4.46 0.00
C TYR A 46 8.30 3.73 1.16
N VAL A 47 7.32 4.33 1.80
CA VAL A 47 6.63 3.79 2.97
C VAL A 47 5.16 3.66 2.66
N SER A 48 4.57 2.51 2.98
CA SER A 48 3.13 2.32 3.02
C SER A 48 2.64 2.13 4.44
N GLY A 49 1.40 2.51 4.68
CA GLY A 49 0.81 2.39 6.01
C GLY A 49 -0.67 2.74 6.04
N ARG A 50 -1.19 2.95 7.25
CA ARG A 50 -2.53 3.50 7.47
C ARG A 50 -2.45 4.74 8.34
N THR A 51 -3.33 5.69 8.04
CA THR A 51 -3.49 6.92 8.81
C THR A 51 -4.97 7.15 9.11
N VAL A 52 -5.30 7.49 10.36
CA VAL A 52 -6.62 8.08 10.69
C VAL A 52 -6.54 9.61 10.82
N SER A 53 -5.34 10.17 10.70
CA SER A 53 -5.09 11.60 10.74
C SER A 53 -5.72 12.31 9.53
N THR A 54 -6.39 13.43 9.76
CA THR A 54 -6.88 14.33 8.69
C THR A 54 -5.82 15.32 8.20
N ASN A 55 -4.69 15.38 8.92
CA ASN A 55 -3.55 16.26 8.68
C ASN A 55 -2.25 15.47 8.46
N PHE A 56 -2.34 14.23 7.97
CA PHE A 56 -1.16 13.47 7.55
C PHE A 56 -0.38 14.29 6.50
N PRO A 57 0.97 14.34 6.58
CA PRO A 57 1.79 15.09 5.64
C PRO A 57 1.60 14.62 4.20
N THR A 58 1.09 15.50 3.34
CA THR A 58 0.95 15.27 1.89
C THR A 58 1.86 16.19 1.08
N SER A 59 2.16 15.80 -0.16
CA SER A 59 2.86 16.66 -1.11
C SER A 59 1.97 17.76 -1.69
N MET A 60 2.55 18.72 -2.41
CA MET A 60 1.82 19.81 -3.06
C MET A 60 0.76 19.30 -4.06
N ASN A 61 1.06 18.23 -4.79
CA ASN A 61 0.15 17.61 -5.77
C ASN A 61 -0.04 16.12 -5.45
N PRO A 62 -0.74 15.77 -4.35
CA PRO A 62 -0.95 14.37 -3.98
C PRO A 62 -2.00 13.74 -4.91
N PHE A 63 -1.97 12.42 -5.06
CA PHE A 63 -3.06 11.69 -5.73
C PHE A 63 -4.40 11.90 -4.99
N GLN A 64 -4.37 11.84 -3.66
CA GLN A 64 -5.47 12.07 -2.76
C GLN A 64 -4.99 12.94 -1.59
N ALA A 65 -5.64 14.09 -1.40
CA ALA A 65 -5.20 15.12 -0.45
C ALA A 65 -5.77 14.97 0.96
N MET A 66 -6.83 14.18 1.13
CA MET A 66 -7.59 14.05 2.38
C MET A 66 -7.95 12.59 2.64
N ASN A 67 -7.99 12.22 3.91
CA ASN A 67 -8.63 11.00 4.38
C ASN A 67 -10.13 11.04 4.05
N ARG A 68 -10.67 9.97 3.46
CA ARG A 68 -12.06 9.90 2.99
C ARG A 68 -12.93 8.94 3.80
N GLY A 69 -12.34 8.20 4.73
CA GLY A 69 -13.03 7.16 5.50
C GLY A 69 -12.66 7.17 6.99
N GLN A 70 -12.73 5.98 7.60
CA GLN A 70 -12.35 5.79 9.01
C GLN A 70 -10.83 5.74 9.20
N GLY A 71 -10.09 5.58 8.11
CA GLY A 71 -8.64 5.55 8.04
C GLY A 71 -8.24 5.02 6.69
N ASP A 72 -7.41 5.78 6.00
CA ASP A 72 -6.98 5.47 4.65
C ASP A 72 -5.57 4.91 4.66
N GLY A 73 -5.23 4.15 3.63
CA GLY A 73 -3.84 3.86 3.34
C GLY A 73 -3.07 5.14 3.06
N PHE A 74 -1.77 5.15 3.30
CA PHE A 74 -0.89 6.20 2.79
C PHE A 74 0.27 5.60 2.01
N VAL A 75 0.82 6.40 1.09
CA VAL A 75 2.07 6.11 0.38
C VAL A 75 2.94 7.35 0.42
N THR A 76 4.14 7.22 0.99
CA THR A 76 5.09 8.32 1.14
C THR A 76 6.42 7.95 0.51
N LYS A 77 6.98 8.85 -0.31
CA LYS A 77 8.38 8.78 -0.75
C LYS A 77 9.17 9.89 -0.07
N LEU A 78 10.27 9.54 0.60
CA LEU A 78 11.19 10.50 1.21
C LEU A 78 12.33 10.87 0.26
N ASN A 79 12.88 12.07 0.44
CA ASN A 79 14.16 12.40 -0.17
C ASN A 79 15.31 11.57 0.44
N ALA A 80 16.49 11.58 -0.20
CA ALA A 80 17.63 10.77 0.21
C ALA A 80 18.13 11.09 1.64
N GLN A 81 17.91 12.32 2.09
CA GLN A 81 18.28 12.82 3.42
C GLN A 81 17.23 12.46 4.50
N GLY A 82 16.06 11.96 4.12
CA GLY A 82 14.98 11.62 5.04
C GLY A 82 14.35 12.81 5.77
N ASN A 83 14.54 14.03 5.26
CA ASN A 83 14.10 15.27 5.92
C ASN A 83 13.04 16.06 5.13
N ALA A 84 12.64 15.57 3.96
CA ALA A 84 11.54 16.12 3.18
C ALA A 84 10.81 15.02 2.39
N LEU A 85 9.54 15.29 2.08
CA LEU A 85 8.73 14.44 1.20
C LEU A 85 9.14 14.69 -0.25
N ALA A 86 9.48 13.62 -0.99
CA ALA A 86 9.51 13.66 -2.44
C ALA A 86 8.07 13.61 -3.00
N TYR A 87 7.23 12.76 -2.42
CA TYR A 87 5.77 12.90 -2.49
C TYR A 87 5.11 12.19 -1.30
N SER A 88 3.83 12.49 -1.04
CA SER A 88 3.03 11.74 -0.06
C SER A 88 1.54 11.91 -0.35
N THR A 89 0.78 10.83 -0.25
CA THR A 89 -0.64 10.78 -0.59
C THR A 89 -1.41 9.81 0.32
N TYR A 90 -2.68 10.10 0.53
CA TYR A 90 -3.64 9.08 0.99
C TYR A 90 -3.98 8.12 -0.16
N LEU A 91 -4.56 6.98 0.18
CA LEU A 91 -5.08 5.98 -0.74
C LEU A 91 -6.26 5.25 -0.05
N GLY A 92 -7.47 5.65 -0.39
CA GLY A 92 -8.65 5.07 0.22
C GLY A 92 -9.98 5.58 -0.32
N GLY A 93 -11.06 4.98 0.18
CA GLY A 93 -12.44 5.32 -0.10
C GLY A 93 -13.17 5.76 1.16
N THR A 94 -14.47 5.47 1.25
CA THR A 94 -15.31 5.87 2.41
C THR A 94 -15.24 4.91 3.59
N GLY A 95 -14.59 3.77 3.41
CA GLY A 95 -14.44 2.70 4.39
C GLY A 95 -13.15 2.80 5.21
N SER A 96 -12.61 1.65 5.57
CA SER A 96 -11.26 1.46 6.09
C SER A 96 -10.37 0.84 5.02
N ASP A 97 -9.20 1.45 4.83
CA ASP A 97 -8.22 1.03 3.83
C ASP A 97 -6.85 0.90 4.48
N PHE A 98 -6.16 -0.20 4.22
CA PHE A 98 -4.86 -0.52 4.83
C PHE A 98 -3.86 -0.85 3.73
N ALA A 99 -2.80 -0.05 3.58
CA ALA A 99 -1.71 -0.33 2.66
C ALA A 99 -0.59 -1.13 3.36
N TYR A 100 -0.68 -2.45 3.31
CA TYR A 100 0.20 -3.34 4.07
C TYR A 100 1.56 -3.60 3.43
N GLY A 101 1.63 -3.74 2.10
CA GLY A 101 2.87 -4.08 1.41
C GLY A 101 3.21 -3.07 0.32
N ILE A 102 4.50 -2.79 0.14
CA ILE A 102 4.99 -1.93 -0.93
C ILE A 102 6.25 -2.50 -1.59
N ALA A 103 6.30 -2.46 -2.92
CA ALA A 103 7.48 -2.74 -3.71
C ALA A 103 7.73 -1.59 -4.70
N VAL A 104 8.97 -1.45 -5.18
CA VAL A 104 9.32 -0.44 -6.19
C VAL A 104 10.09 -1.10 -7.32
N ASP A 105 9.70 -0.80 -8.57
CA ASP A 105 10.39 -1.34 -9.75
C ASP A 105 11.66 -0.54 -10.09
N SER A 106 12.43 -1.02 -11.07
CA SER A 106 13.67 -0.36 -11.52
C SER A 106 13.44 1.02 -12.15
N ALA A 107 12.20 1.36 -12.50
CA ALA A 107 11.82 2.68 -13.00
C ALA A 107 11.34 3.62 -11.86
N GLY A 108 11.36 3.15 -10.61
CA GLY A 108 10.95 3.94 -9.44
C GLY A 108 9.43 4.03 -9.26
N LEU A 109 8.66 3.13 -9.88
CA LEU A 109 7.20 3.09 -9.76
C LEU A 109 6.83 2.21 -8.56
N PRO A 110 6.05 2.72 -7.58
CA PRO A 110 5.64 1.94 -6.43
C PRO A 110 4.40 1.09 -6.74
N TYR A 111 4.41 -0.11 -6.19
CA TYR A 111 3.34 -1.09 -6.23
C TYR A 111 2.91 -1.35 -4.80
N VAL A 112 1.63 -1.22 -4.51
CA VAL A 112 1.09 -1.28 -3.16
C VAL A 112 -0.01 -2.34 -3.13
N THR A 113 -0.03 -3.13 -2.06
CA THR A 113 -1.12 -4.05 -1.76
C THR A 113 -1.60 -3.87 -0.33
N GLY A 114 -2.78 -4.41 -0.06
CA GLY A 114 -3.49 -4.19 1.18
C GLY A 114 -4.88 -4.77 1.13
N TRP A 115 -5.78 -4.26 1.97
CA TRP A 115 -7.20 -4.50 1.85
C TRP A 115 -8.00 -3.21 1.99
N THR A 116 -9.24 -3.30 1.51
CA THR A 116 -10.22 -2.22 1.53
C THR A 116 -11.61 -2.82 1.74
N ASP A 117 -12.40 -2.24 2.66
CA ASP A 117 -13.86 -2.46 2.71
C ASP A 117 -14.62 -1.33 1.99
N SER A 118 -13.90 -0.37 1.39
CA SER A 118 -14.47 0.72 0.62
C SER A 118 -15.05 0.19 -0.69
N THR A 119 -16.33 0.44 -0.94
CA THR A 119 -16.97 0.16 -2.24
C THR A 119 -16.59 1.17 -3.33
N ASN A 120 -15.92 2.27 -2.94
CA ASN A 120 -15.46 3.36 -3.80
C ASN A 120 -13.95 3.60 -3.70
N PHE A 121 -13.17 2.56 -3.37
CA PHE A 121 -11.71 2.59 -3.45
C PHE A 121 -11.25 3.07 -4.83
N PRO A 122 -10.19 3.90 -4.93
CA PRO A 122 -9.77 4.45 -6.22
C PRO A 122 -9.27 3.36 -7.17
N THR A 123 -9.95 3.19 -8.31
CA THR A 123 -9.57 2.27 -9.38
C THR A 123 -9.06 3.00 -10.61
N SER A 124 -8.20 2.35 -11.38
CA SER A 124 -7.69 2.82 -12.68
C SER A 124 -7.33 1.59 -13.50
N ASN A 125 -7.89 1.44 -14.71
CA ASN A 125 -7.72 0.24 -15.53
C ASN A 125 -7.87 -1.09 -14.74
N PRO A 126 -8.93 -1.28 -13.95
CA PRO A 126 -9.00 -2.38 -12.99
C PRO A 126 -9.24 -3.73 -13.68
N LEU A 127 -8.64 -4.79 -13.12
CA LEU A 127 -9.00 -6.18 -13.41
C LEU A 127 -10.38 -6.50 -12.81
N GLN A 128 -10.62 -6.04 -11.59
CA GLN A 128 -11.88 -6.14 -10.86
C GLN A 128 -12.31 -4.72 -10.45
N PRO A 129 -13.36 -4.16 -11.08
CA PRO A 129 -13.75 -2.76 -10.89
C PRO A 129 -14.52 -2.48 -9.60
N ASN A 130 -15.09 -3.50 -8.96
CA ASN A 130 -15.94 -3.36 -7.78
C ASN A 130 -15.47 -4.29 -6.66
N ASN A 131 -15.65 -3.85 -5.41
CA ASN A 131 -15.51 -4.70 -4.25
C ASN A 131 -16.48 -5.90 -4.34
N GLY A 132 -15.97 -7.11 -4.12
CA GLY A 132 -16.69 -8.37 -4.29
C GLY A 132 -17.34 -8.91 -3.02
N GLY A 133 -16.95 -8.42 -1.84
CA GLY A 133 -17.26 -9.04 -0.56
C GLY A 133 -17.37 -8.07 0.62
N GLN A 134 -16.88 -8.51 1.78
CA GLN A 134 -16.84 -7.66 2.99
C GLN A 134 -15.61 -6.75 2.96
N SER A 135 -14.49 -7.28 2.50
CA SER A 135 -13.30 -6.54 2.15
C SER A 135 -12.54 -7.31 1.10
N ASP A 136 -11.93 -6.59 0.17
CA ASP A 136 -11.12 -7.19 -0.88
C ASP A 136 -9.67 -6.78 -0.69
N ALA A 137 -8.74 -7.64 -1.13
CA ALA A 137 -7.40 -7.17 -1.35
C ALA A 137 -7.42 -6.10 -2.44
N PHE A 138 -6.42 -5.21 -2.46
CA PHE A 138 -6.21 -4.32 -3.60
C PHE A 138 -4.78 -4.43 -4.11
N VAL A 139 -4.60 -4.05 -5.37
CA VAL A 139 -3.28 -3.84 -5.97
C VAL A 139 -3.28 -2.52 -6.72
N THR A 140 -2.39 -1.61 -6.31
CA THR A 140 -2.28 -0.26 -6.87
C THR A 140 -0.86 -0.02 -7.36
N LYS A 141 -0.71 0.48 -8.59
CA LYS A 141 0.56 0.98 -9.11
C LYS A 141 0.45 2.49 -9.35
N PHE A 142 1.30 3.28 -8.69
CA PHE A 142 1.36 4.72 -8.93
C PHE A 142 2.34 5.07 -10.04
N SER A 143 2.21 6.28 -10.57
CA SER A 143 3.29 6.96 -11.28
C SER A 143 4.49 7.25 -10.36
N ALA A 144 5.65 7.52 -10.95
CA ALA A 144 6.88 7.83 -10.21
C ALA A 144 6.75 9.09 -9.31
N THR A 145 5.83 9.99 -9.67
CA THR A 145 5.50 11.21 -8.93
C THR A 145 4.42 10.99 -7.86
N GLY A 146 3.81 9.81 -7.78
CA GLY A 146 2.83 9.45 -6.75
C GLY A 146 1.49 10.19 -6.86
N ASN A 147 1.22 10.88 -7.97
CA ASN A 147 0.03 11.73 -8.15
C ASN A 147 -1.01 11.16 -9.13
N THR A 148 -0.72 10.04 -9.78
CA THR A 148 -1.63 9.32 -10.68
C THR A 148 -1.47 7.81 -10.51
N LEU A 149 -2.49 7.05 -10.93
CA LEU A 149 -2.48 5.59 -10.90
C LEU A 149 -2.27 5.05 -12.32
N ALA A 150 -1.23 4.25 -12.51
CA ALA A 150 -1.06 3.47 -13.74
C ALA A 150 -2.14 2.38 -13.83
N TYR A 151 -2.36 1.69 -12.71
CA TYR A 151 -3.54 0.87 -12.49
C TYR A 151 -3.87 0.78 -10.99
N SER A 152 -5.12 0.42 -10.69
CA SER A 152 -5.57 0.09 -9.35
C SER A 152 -6.82 -0.76 -9.45
N THR A 153 -6.84 -1.88 -8.73
CA THR A 153 -7.89 -2.90 -8.82
C THR A 153 -8.20 -3.48 -7.44
N TYR A 154 -9.45 -3.85 -7.23
CA TYR A 154 -9.80 -4.83 -6.20
C TYR A 154 -9.27 -6.22 -6.62
N PHE A 155 -9.19 -7.11 -5.66
CA PHE A 155 -8.81 -8.51 -5.87
C PHE A 155 -9.37 -9.38 -4.75
N GLY A 156 -10.56 -9.93 -4.96
CA GLY A 156 -11.28 -10.68 -3.95
C GLY A 156 -12.55 -11.35 -4.48
N GLY A 157 -13.19 -12.13 -3.61
CA GLY A 157 -14.48 -12.78 -3.81
C GLY A 157 -15.50 -12.25 -2.80
N THR A 158 -16.47 -13.08 -2.39
CA THR A 158 -17.59 -12.65 -1.52
C THR A 158 -17.25 -12.57 -0.03
N GLY A 159 -16.06 -13.00 0.37
CA GLY A 159 -15.60 -13.07 1.75
C GLY A 159 -14.74 -11.87 2.16
N ILE A 160 -13.80 -12.12 3.07
CA ILE A 160 -12.72 -11.22 3.46
C ILE A 160 -11.46 -11.65 2.72
N ASP A 161 -10.88 -10.74 1.97
CA ASP A 161 -9.64 -10.95 1.24
C ASP A 161 -8.64 -9.83 1.59
N SER A 162 -7.36 -10.18 1.74
CA SER A 162 -6.34 -9.21 2.15
C SER A 162 -4.99 -9.52 1.53
N GLY A 163 -4.39 -8.54 0.87
CA GLY A 163 -3.00 -8.59 0.43
C GLY A 163 -2.06 -8.13 1.54
N TYR A 164 -1.04 -8.94 1.86
CA TYR A 164 -0.07 -8.64 2.92
C TYR A 164 1.34 -8.34 2.39
N GLY A 165 1.69 -8.91 1.22
CA GLY A 165 3.02 -8.75 0.65
C GLY A 165 2.94 -8.60 -0.86
N ILE A 166 3.84 -7.79 -1.42
CA ILE A 166 3.95 -7.57 -2.86
C ILE A 166 5.43 -7.57 -3.26
N ALA A 167 5.73 -8.23 -4.38
CA ALA A 167 7.03 -8.18 -5.04
C ALA A 167 6.82 -7.82 -6.51
N VAL A 168 7.83 -7.20 -7.14
CA VAL A 168 7.80 -6.85 -8.56
C VAL A 168 9.04 -7.41 -9.25
N ASP A 169 8.85 -8.02 -10.42
CA ASP A 169 9.97 -8.51 -11.23
C ASP A 169 10.54 -7.45 -12.18
N SER A 170 11.62 -7.77 -12.88
CA SER A 170 12.27 -6.86 -13.84
C SER A 170 11.41 -6.53 -15.06
N ALA A 171 10.33 -7.27 -15.31
CA ALA A 171 9.35 -6.96 -16.35
C ALA A 171 8.23 -6.06 -15.83
N GLY A 172 8.24 -5.70 -14.54
CA GLY A 172 7.21 -4.87 -13.91
C GLY A 172 5.95 -5.64 -13.52
N LEU A 173 6.01 -6.98 -13.43
CA LEU A 173 4.86 -7.80 -13.05
C LEU A 173 4.79 -7.93 -11.54
N ALA A 174 3.60 -7.73 -10.98
CA ALA A 174 3.37 -7.77 -9.55
C ALA A 174 2.99 -9.18 -9.08
N TYR A 175 3.61 -9.61 -7.99
CA TYR A 175 3.31 -10.87 -7.29
C TYR A 175 2.81 -10.52 -5.90
N VAL A 176 1.58 -10.91 -5.59
CA VAL A 176 0.91 -10.57 -4.34
C VAL A 176 0.64 -11.82 -3.55
N THR A 177 0.93 -11.79 -2.25
CA THR A 177 0.56 -12.82 -1.29
C THR A 177 -0.42 -12.29 -0.28
N GLY A 178 -1.33 -13.14 0.18
CA GLY A 178 -2.36 -12.71 1.11
C GLY A 178 -3.19 -13.85 1.66
N LEU A 179 -4.31 -13.49 2.28
CA LEU A 179 -5.31 -14.40 2.80
C LEU A 179 -6.64 -14.18 2.07
N THR A 180 -7.36 -15.27 1.82
CA THR A 180 -8.72 -15.26 1.29
C THR A 180 -9.64 -16.12 2.15
N GLN A 181 -10.79 -15.58 2.55
CA GLN A 181 -11.91 -16.34 3.10
C GLN A 181 -13.00 -16.61 2.05
N SER A 182 -12.77 -16.17 0.82
CA SER A 182 -13.70 -16.29 -0.29
C SER A 182 -13.69 -17.70 -0.87
N THR A 183 -14.87 -18.28 -1.05
CA THR A 183 -15.04 -19.57 -1.77
C THR A 183 -14.96 -19.40 -3.28
N ASN A 184 -15.11 -18.16 -3.77
CA ASN A 184 -15.09 -17.75 -5.16
C ASN A 184 -13.95 -16.76 -5.47
N PHE A 185 -12.81 -16.88 -4.78
CA PHE A 185 -11.65 -16.02 -5.02
C PHE A 185 -11.20 -16.08 -6.49
N PRO A 186 -10.85 -14.94 -7.12
CA PRO A 186 -10.42 -14.92 -8.52
C PRO A 186 -9.14 -15.74 -8.72
N THR A 187 -9.21 -16.77 -9.57
CA THR A 187 -8.05 -17.61 -9.90
C THR A 187 -7.88 -17.75 -11.42
N ALA A 188 -6.63 -17.85 -11.87
CA ALA A 188 -6.27 -18.12 -13.25
C ALA A 188 -5.17 -19.18 -13.29
N ASN A 189 -5.47 -20.36 -13.85
CA ASN A 189 -4.60 -21.55 -13.83
C ASN A 189 -4.11 -21.96 -12.42
N PRO A 190 -5.00 -22.10 -11.42
CA PRO A 190 -4.58 -22.34 -10.04
C PRO A 190 -4.07 -23.76 -9.79
N PHE A 191 -3.09 -23.90 -8.90
CA PHE A 191 -2.74 -25.19 -8.29
C PHE A 191 -3.86 -25.70 -7.36
N GLN A 192 -4.50 -24.78 -6.63
CA GLN A 192 -5.68 -25.04 -5.80
C GLN A 192 -6.80 -24.08 -6.20
N ALA A 193 -7.87 -24.62 -6.78
CA ALA A 193 -8.95 -23.82 -7.38
C ALA A 193 -10.04 -23.34 -6.40
N MET A 194 -10.09 -23.89 -5.19
CA MET A 194 -11.13 -23.58 -4.20
C MET A 194 -10.54 -23.49 -2.81
N ASN A 195 -11.13 -22.63 -1.98
CA ASN A 195 -10.83 -22.58 -0.56
C ASN A 195 -11.23 -23.91 0.12
N ARG A 196 -10.34 -24.49 0.94
CA ARG A 196 -10.55 -25.78 1.62
C ARG A 196 -10.69 -25.65 3.15
N GLY A 197 -10.79 -24.44 3.69
CA GLY A 197 -10.92 -24.16 5.11
C GLY A 197 -11.76 -22.92 5.43
N GLN A 198 -11.56 -22.32 6.61
CA GLN A 198 -12.17 -21.03 6.97
C GLN A 198 -11.48 -19.84 6.26
N GLY A 199 -10.28 -20.07 5.74
CA GLY A 199 -9.49 -19.15 4.95
C GLY A 199 -8.23 -19.86 4.46
N ASP A 200 -7.75 -19.48 3.27
CA ASP A 200 -6.54 -20.00 2.66
C ASP A 200 -5.58 -18.86 2.33
N GLY A 201 -4.29 -19.18 2.22
CA GLY A 201 -3.32 -18.26 1.64
C GLY A 201 -3.45 -18.21 0.12
N PHE A 202 -3.29 -17.03 -0.48
CA PHE A 202 -3.19 -16.90 -1.94
C PHE A 202 -1.82 -16.37 -2.36
N VAL A 203 -1.42 -16.75 -3.57
CA VAL A 203 -0.38 -16.08 -4.34
C VAL A 203 -0.94 -15.79 -5.73
N ALA A 204 -0.79 -14.55 -6.17
CA ALA A 204 -1.29 -14.10 -7.46
C ALA A 204 -0.21 -13.34 -8.22
N LYS A 205 -0.16 -13.57 -9.53
CA LYS A 205 0.62 -12.76 -10.46
C LYS A 205 -0.35 -11.89 -11.26
N LEU A 206 -0.16 -10.58 -11.23
CA LEU A 206 -0.94 -9.63 -12.01
C LEU A 206 -0.12 -9.18 -13.22
N ASN A 207 -0.72 -9.33 -14.40
CA ASN A 207 -0.18 -8.93 -15.70
C ASN A 207 -0.92 -7.71 -16.26
#